data_AF-A0A2P9ACU5-F1
#
_entry.id   AF-A0A2P9ACU5-F1
#
_cell.length_a   1.000
_cell.length_b   1.000
_cell.length_c   1.000
_cell.angle_alpha   90.00
_cell.angle_beta   90.00
_cell.angle_gamma   90.00
#
_symmetry.space_group_name_H-M   'P 1'
#
loop_
_entity.id
_entity.type
_entity.pdbx_description
1 polymer ?
#
loop_
_entity_poly.entity_id
_entity_poly.type
_entity_poly.pdbx_seq_one_letter_code
_entity_poly.pdbx_strand_id
1 'polypeptide(L)' 'MNTHVPVTSVKQSIVVEAPIERAFKVFTEEFGSFKPPEHNMLAVPIAETVFERRVGGYLYDRGTDGSECR' A
#
# COMPACT_ATOMS: atom_id res chain seq x y z
N MET A 1 -0.05 -17.76 25.65
CA MET A 1 -1.28 -17.60 24.85
C MET A 1 -0.95 -18.02 23.44
N ASN A 2 -1.46 -19.16 22.97
CA ASN A 2 -1.25 -19.61 21.60
C ASN A 2 -2.44 -19.14 20.77
N THR A 3 -2.26 -18.06 20.02
CA THR A 3 -3.28 -17.53 19.12
C THR A 3 -3.41 -18.49 17.94
N HIS A 4 -4.53 -19.19 17.85
CA HIS A 4 -4.86 -20.04 16.71
C HIS A 4 -5.19 -19.12 15.52
N VAL A 5 -4.35 -19.12 14.49
CA VAL A 5 -4.58 -18.33 13.29
C VAL A 5 -5.55 -19.11 12.38
N PRO A 6 -6.71 -18.56 12.00
CA PRO A 6 -7.65 -19.26 11.12
C PRO A 6 -7.03 -19.53 9.75
N VAL A 7 -7.45 -20.60 9.08
CA VAL A 7 -6.88 -21.10 7.79
C VAL A 7 -6.92 -20.04 6.65
N THR A 8 -7.68 -18.95 6.81
CA THR A 8 -7.71 -17.80 5.89
C THR A 8 -6.65 -16.73 6.16
N SER A 9 -5.82 -16.87 7.19
CA SER A 9 -4.76 -15.90 7.49
C SER A 9 -3.53 -16.16 6.63
N VAL A 10 -3.10 -15.15 5.88
CA VAL A 10 -1.83 -15.20 5.15
C VAL A 10 -0.81 -14.33 5.88
N LYS A 11 0.35 -14.91 6.19
CA LYS A 11 1.51 -14.18 6.72
C LYS A 11 2.72 -14.48 5.84
N GLN A 12 3.31 -13.43 5.29
CA GLN A 12 4.54 -13.47 4.52
C GLN A 12 5.58 -12.57 5.20
N SER A 13 6.86 -12.92 5.07
CA SER A 13 7.96 -12.13 5.63
C SER A 13 9.17 -12.28 4.73
N ILE A 14 9.82 -11.16 4.44
CA ILE A 14 11.07 -11.09 3.69
C ILE A 14 12.05 -10.21 4.45
N VAL A 15 13.35 -10.43 4.23
CA VAL A 15 14.41 -9.57 4.78
C VAL A 15 14.93 -8.71 3.64
N VAL A 16 15.06 -7.40 3.90
CA VAL A 16 15.65 -6.43 2.98
C VAL A 16 16.81 -5.72 3.67
N GLU A 17 17.90 -5.48 2.95
CA GLU A 17 19.08 -4.79 3.46
C GLU A 17 18.87 -3.27 3.45
N ALA A 18 17.98 -2.78 4.32
CA ALA A 18 17.69 -1.35 4.46
C ALA A 18 17.49 -0.97 5.94
N PRO A 19 17.96 0.22 6.38
CA PRO A 19 17.58 0.77 7.67
C PRO A 19 16.06 0.93 7.78
N ILE A 20 15.52 0.76 8.99
CA ILE A 20 14.07 0.80 9.23
C ILE A 20 13.43 2.13 8.79
N GLU A 21 14.15 3.24 8.95
CA GLU A 21 13.72 4.56 8.51
C GLU A 21 13.50 4.63 7.00
N ARG A 22 14.42 4.02 6.22
CA ARG A 22 14.29 3.95 4.76
C ARG A 22 13.13 3.04 4.37
N ALA A 23 13.00 1.89 5.01
CA ALA A 23 11.90 0.96 4.74
C ALA A 23 10.54 1.61 4.99
N PHE A 24 10.38 2.31 6.12
CA PHE A 24 9.15 3.04 6.44
C PHE A 24 8.87 4.16 5.45
N LYS A 25 9.89 4.92 5.06
CA LYS A 25 9.76 6.00 4.07
C LYS A 25 9.31 5.47 2.72
N VAL A 26 9.98 4.47 2.15
CA VAL A 26 9.60 3.86 0.85
C VAL A 26 8.18 3.34 0.91
N PHE A 27 7.84 2.60 1.97
CA PHE A 27 6.51 2.01 2.09
C PHE A 27 5.40 3.06 2.15
N THR A 28 5.65 4.24 2.74
CA THR A 28 4.61 5.24 2.96
C THR A 28 4.64 6.43 2.01
N GLU A 29 5.77 6.72 1.36
CA GLU A 29 5.90 7.86 0.45
C GLU A 29 6.04 7.42 -1.01
N GLU A 30 6.45 6.17 -1.25
CA GLU A 30 6.70 5.62 -2.59
C GLU A 30 5.80 4.40 -2.86
N PHE A 31 4.65 4.28 -2.18
CA PHE A 31 3.77 3.09 -2.27
C PHE A 31 3.35 2.76 -3.72
N GLY A 32 3.05 3.79 -4.52
CA GLY A 32 2.72 3.63 -5.94
C GLY A 32 3.87 3.13 -6.82
N SER A 33 5.13 3.18 -6.36
CA SER A 33 6.29 2.73 -7.14
C SER A 33 6.44 1.21 -7.21
N PHE A 34 5.92 0.48 -6.21
CA PHE A 34 6.03 -0.97 -6.13
C PHE A 34 4.67 -1.68 -6.05
N LYS A 35 3.57 -0.94 -5.80
CA LYS A 35 2.22 -1.48 -5.98
C LYS A 35 1.97 -1.70 -7.48
N PRO A 36 1.60 -2.92 -7.91
CA PRO A 36 1.18 -3.13 -9.29
C PRO A 36 0.04 -2.17 -9.65
N PRO A 37 0.15 -1.38 -10.73
CA PRO A 37 -0.89 -0.44 -11.12
C PRO A 37 -2.24 -1.12 -11.28
N GLU A 38 -2.29 -2.32 -11.85
CA GLU A 38 -3.49 -3.13 -12.09
C GLU A 38 -4.26 -3.56 -10.82
N HIS A 39 -3.64 -3.48 -9.65
CA HIS A 39 -4.32 -3.71 -8.36
C HIS A 39 -5.07 -2.46 -7.91
N ASN A 40 -6.04 -2.04 -8.71
CA ASN A 40 -6.89 -0.88 -8.45
C ASN A 40 -8.32 -1.14 -8.95
N MET A 41 -9.29 -0.31 -8.57
CA MET A 41 -10.70 -0.41 -9.01
C MET A 41 -11.10 0.66 -10.05
N LEU A 42 -10.17 1.54 -10.43
CA LEU A 42 -10.38 2.57 -11.44
C LEU A 42 -10.20 1.99 -12.86
N ALA A 43 -11.08 2.36 -13.78
CA ALA A 43 -11.00 1.91 -15.17
C ALA A 43 -10.07 2.79 -16.03
N VAL A 44 -9.26 3.65 -15.41
CA VAL A 44 -8.40 4.65 -16.04
C VAL A 44 -6.96 4.49 -15.56
N PRO A 45 -5.96 5.02 -16.29
CA PRO A 45 -4.58 5.03 -15.82
C PRO A 45 -4.45 5.72 -14.45
N ILE A 46 -3.63 5.17 -13.57
CA ILE A 46 -3.36 5.74 -12.25
C ILE A 46 -2.28 6.82 -12.38
N ALA A 47 -2.60 8.02 -11.90
CA ALA A 47 -1.66 9.13 -11.80
C ALA A 47 -0.77 9.00 -10.56
N GLU A 48 -1.36 8.67 -9.41
CA GLU A 48 -0.63 8.49 -8.15
C GLU A 48 -1.40 7.60 -7.17
N THR A 49 -0.65 6.99 -6.25
CA THR A 49 -1.19 6.33 -5.05
C THR A 49 -0.79 7.14 -3.84
N VAL A 50 -1.77 7.60 -3.06
CA VAL A 50 -1.55 8.46 -1.90
C VAL A 50 -1.73 7.66 -0.62
N PHE A 51 -0.71 7.71 0.26
CA PHE A 51 -0.75 7.12 1.59
C PHE A 51 -0.75 8.22 2.66
N GLU A 52 -1.87 8.41 3.35
CA GLU A 52 -1.96 9.38 4.44
C GLU A 52 -1.38 8.80 5.74
N ARG A 53 -0.18 9.25 6.11
CA ARG A 53 0.60 8.76 7.27
C ARG A 53 0.09 9.24 8.63
N ARG A 54 -1.20 9.05 8.90
CA ARG A 54 -1.84 9.36 10.18
C ARG A 54 -2.90 8.33 10.51
N VAL A 55 -3.19 8.17 11.80
CA VAL A 55 -4.32 7.34 12.24
C VAL A 55 -5.62 7.90 11.66
N GLY A 56 -6.44 7.03 11.07
CA GLY A 56 -7.66 7.42 10.36
C GLY A 56 -7.39 8.14 9.02
N GLY A 57 -6.19 8.03 8.46
CA GLY A 57 -5.90 8.41 7.09
C GLY A 57 -6.33 7.35 6.07
N TYR A 58 -6.34 7.73 4.80
CA TYR A 58 -6.67 6.83 3.68
C TYR A 58 -5.41 6.39 2.91
N LEU A 59 -5.52 5.21 2.30
CA LEU A 59 -4.69 4.78 1.18
C LEU A 59 -5.60 4.74 -0.05
N TYR A 60 -5.37 5.62 -1.02
CA TYR A 60 -6.26 5.75 -2.17
C TYR A 60 -5.47 6.01 -3.45
N ASP A 61 -6.07 5.61 -4.57
CA ASP A 61 -5.52 5.84 -5.91
C ASP A 61 -6.26 7.00 -6.59
N ARG A 62 -5.52 7.83 -7.33
CA ARG A 62 -6.07 8.89 -8.18
C ARG A 62 -5.83 8.57 -9.65
N GLY A 63 -6.90 8.56 -10.44
CA GLY A 63 -6.85 8.40 -11.89
C GLY A 63 -6.34 9.65 -12.59
N THR A 64 -5.82 9.49 -13.82
CA THR A 64 -5.39 10.62 -14.66
C THR A 64 -6.53 11.55 -15.08
N ASP A 65 -7.78 11.11 -14.94
CA ASP A 65 -8.99 11.90 -15.14
C ASP A 65 -9.48 12.62 -13.87
N GLY A 66 -8.77 12.47 -12.75
CA GLY A 66 -9.11 13.04 -11.45
C GLY A 66 -10.08 12.21 -10.61
N SER A 67 -10.52 11.03 -11.08
CA SER A 67 -11.29 10.09 -10.27
C SER A 67 -10.47 9.56 -9.08
N GLU A 68 -11.14 9.24 -7.97
CA GLU A 68 -10.48 8.70 -6.78
C GLU A 68 -11.17 7.40 -6.31
N CYS A 69 -10.37 6.46 -5.82
CA CYS A 69 -10.81 5.21 -5.23
C CYS A 69 -10.27 5.11 -3.79
N ARG A 70 -11.16 5.24 -2.79
CA ARG A 70 -10.83 5.27 -1.35
C ARG A 70 -11.64 4.25 -0.55
#